data_AF-A0A9D3M5W3-F1
#
_entry.id   AF-A0A9D3M5W3-F1
#
_cell.length_a   1.000
_cell.length_b   1.000
_cell.length_c   1.000
_cell.angle_alpha   90.00
_cell.angle_beta   90.00
_cell.angle_gamma   90.00
#
_symmetry.space_group_name_H-M   'P 1'
#
loop_
_entity.id
_entity.type
_entity.pdbx_description
1 polymer ?
#
loop_
_entity_poly.entity_id
_entity_poly.type
_entity_poly.pdbx_seq_one_letter_code
_entity_poly.pdbx_strand_id
1 'polypeptide(L)'
;MNLEDYFERIGFNGPFEKADLETLKNVHMQHVLSVPFENLSVHCGEWISADLEPAYTKIVKNNRGGWCCENNQLFAWALKEMGYTYTTLGARVFNCPKNEFDQPETHLINKVLIDGKAYIADVSFGVSGQIHHPMELVSGKDHPQLPGVFRFVEKGGVWILEKSGRKPLIPNESFANSSLINKRLTAPIYSFTLTPRGIDHFRDAIKFLQTSPESLFTNKSICSLQTPTGFKALIGSTYSEVTYDYQEGVDLLI
;
A
#
# COMPACT_ATOMS: atom_id res chain seq x y z
N MET A 1 -19.21 -4.81 12.57
CA MET A 1 -18.53 -3.84 11.70
C MET A 1 -19.60 -3.13 10.90
N ASN A 2 -19.49 -1.81 10.71
CA ASN A 2 -20.45 -0.98 10.00
C ASN A 2 -19.69 -0.18 8.93
N LEU A 3 -20.19 -0.22 7.69
CA LEU A 3 -19.59 0.47 6.55
C LEU A 3 -19.60 2.00 6.73
N GLU A 4 -20.62 2.56 7.39
CA GLU A 4 -20.72 4.00 7.68
C GLU A 4 -19.59 4.48 8.59
N ASP A 5 -19.23 3.71 9.63
CA ASP A 5 -18.09 4.02 10.49
C ASP A 5 -16.78 4.06 9.69
N TYR A 6 -16.62 3.13 8.74
CA TYR A 6 -15.46 3.08 7.87
C TYR A 6 -15.40 4.28 6.93
N PHE A 7 -16.54 4.68 6.35
CA PHE A 7 -16.65 5.87 5.52
C PHE A 7 -16.35 7.14 6.30
N GLU A 8 -16.86 7.28 7.53
CA GLU A 8 -16.50 8.37 8.42
C GLU A 8 -14.99 8.39 8.70
N ARG A 9 -14.40 7.23 9.01
CA ARG A 9 -12.96 7.09 9.27
C ARG A 9 -12.10 7.56 8.10
N ILE A 10 -12.50 7.28 6.86
CA ILE A 10 -11.74 7.67 5.69
C ILE A 10 -12.15 9.04 5.12
N GLY A 11 -13.23 9.64 5.63
CA GLY A 11 -13.77 10.91 5.13
C GLY A 11 -14.55 10.79 3.80
N PHE A 12 -15.13 9.62 3.51
CA PHE A 12 -15.89 9.38 2.30
C PHE A 12 -17.38 9.66 2.51
N ASN A 13 -17.94 10.60 1.75
CA ASN A 13 -19.37 10.98 1.80
C ASN A 13 -20.07 10.83 0.43
N GLY A 14 -19.45 10.10 -0.50
CA GLY A 14 -19.97 9.92 -1.86
C GLY A 14 -21.00 8.80 -1.96
N PRO A 15 -21.67 8.66 -3.13
CA PRO A 15 -22.52 7.51 -3.40
C PRO A 15 -21.69 6.22 -3.46
N PHE A 16 -22.27 5.11 -3.03
CA PHE A 16 -21.62 3.79 -3.04
C PHE A 16 -22.55 2.64 -3.45
N GLU A 17 -23.77 2.95 -3.86
CA GLU A 17 -24.80 1.98 -4.26
C GLU A 17 -24.43 1.23 -5.55
N LYS A 18 -23.49 1.78 -6.32
CA LYS A 18 -22.96 1.17 -7.54
C LYS A 18 -21.51 0.74 -7.33
N ALA A 19 -21.24 -0.53 -7.63
CA ALA A 19 -19.89 -1.09 -7.65
C ALA A 19 -19.14 -0.72 -8.94
N ASP A 20 -18.97 0.59 -9.21
CA ASP A 20 -18.32 1.13 -10.40
C ASP A 20 -16.89 1.62 -10.14
N LEU A 21 -16.13 1.86 -11.21
CA LEU A 21 -14.72 2.26 -11.09
C LEU A 21 -14.55 3.65 -10.45
N GLU A 22 -15.51 4.55 -10.63
CA GLU A 22 -15.43 5.92 -10.08
C GLU A 22 -15.53 5.89 -8.56
N THR A 23 -16.53 5.17 -8.04
CA THR A 23 -16.70 4.93 -6.61
C THR A 23 -15.47 4.26 -6.01
N LEU A 24 -14.94 3.22 -6.66
CA LEU A 24 -13.74 2.53 -6.18
C LEU A 24 -12.53 3.45 -6.11
N LYS A 25 -12.32 4.31 -7.12
CA LYS A 25 -11.22 5.29 -7.13
C LYS A 25 -11.34 6.28 -5.98
N ASN A 26 -12.54 6.76 -5.69
CA ASN A 26 -12.78 7.73 -4.63
C ASN A 26 -12.55 7.11 -3.25
N VAL A 27 -13.09 5.91 -2.99
CA VAL A 27 -12.90 5.21 -1.71
C VAL A 27 -11.45 4.80 -1.51
N HIS A 28 -10.77 4.31 -2.56
CA HIS A 28 -9.35 3.99 -2.52
C HIS A 28 -8.50 5.22 -2.18
N MET A 29 -8.73 6.35 -2.86
CA MET A 29 -8.02 7.60 -2.61
C MET A 29 -8.25 8.13 -1.19
N GLN A 30 -9.50 8.13 -0.72
CA GLN A 30 -9.82 8.58 0.65
C GLN A 30 -9.15 7.68 1.70
N HIS A 31 -9.10 6.37 1.48
CA HIS A 31 -8.39 5.48 2.40
C HIS A 31 -6.90 5.81 2.47
N VAL A 32 -6.20 5.94 1.34
CA VAL A 32 -4.74 6.18 1.34
C VAL A 32 -4.37 7.55 1.94
N LEU A 33 -5.26 8.53 1.88
CA LEU A 33 -5.09 9.86 2.48
C LEU A 33 -5.39 9.90 3.98
N SER A 34 -6.23 8.99 4.48
CA SER A 34 -6.76 9.04 5.85
C SER A 34 -6.20 7.97 6.77
N VAL A 35 -5.77 6.82 6.24
CA VAL A 35 -5.32 5.67 7.04
C VAL A 35 -3.81 5.44 6.83
N PRO A 36 -2.98 5.61 7.88
CA PRO A 36 -1.55 5.41 7.75
C PRO A 36 -1.17 3.95 7.48
N PHE A 37 -0.15 3.75 6.66
CA PHE A 37 0.65 2.53 6.67
C PHE A 37 1.62 2.60 7.86
N GLU A 38 1.48 1.72 8.84
CA GLU A 38 2.28 1.75 10.06
C GLU A 38 2.42 0.38 10.76
N ASN A 39 3.51 0.19 11.49
CA ASN A 39 3.79 -1.01 12.29
C ASN A 39 4.03 -0.69 13.77
N LEU A 40 3.54 0.44 14.28
CA LEU A 40 3.85 0.94 15.62
C LEU A 40 3.39 0.00 16.73
N SER A 41 2.35 -0.80 16.49
CA SER A 41 1.91 -1.86 17.40
C SER A 41 3.05 -2.82 17.76
N VAL A 42 3.88 -3.22 16.79
CA VAL A 42 5.03 -4.10 17.03
C VAL A 42 6.02 -3.46 18.01
N HIS A 43 6.25 -2.16 17.87
CA HIS A 43 7.20 -1.39 18.71
C HIS A 43 6.61 -1.00 20.07
N CYS A 44 5.29 -1.10 20.23
CA CYS A 44 4.59 -0.93 21.50
C CYS A 44 4.32 -2.26 22.22
N GLY A 45 4.80 -3.39 21.69
CA GLY A 45 4.58 -4.73 22.28
C GLY A 45 3.17 -5.27 22.08
N GLU A 46 2.40 -4.70 21.15
CA GLU A 46 1.07 -5.18 20.78
C GLU A 46 1.16 -6.25 19.69
N TRP A 47 0.44 -7.35 19.87
CA TRP A 47 0.36 -8.40 18.84
C TRP A 47 -0.61 -8.01 17.73
N ILE A 48 -0.17 -8.17 16.48
CA ILE A 48 -1.01 -7.96 15.30
C ILE A 48 -1.59 -9.30 14.85
N SER A 49 -2.91 -9.41 14.88
CA SER A 49 -3.65 -10.56 14.36
C SER A 49 -3.89 -10.48 12.85
N ALA A 50 -4.12 -11.63 12.23
CA ALA A 50 -4.66 -11.73 10.88
C ALA A 50 -6.19 -11.55 10.85
N ASP A 51 -6.86 -11.50 11.99
CA ASP A 51 -8.31 -11.41 12.05
C ASP A 51 -8.80 -9.97 11.80
N LEU A 52 -9.91 -9.85 11.07
CA LEU A 52 -10.43 -8.56 10.62
C LEU A 52 -10.98 -7.69 11.76
N GLU A 53 -11.60 -8.28 12.79
CA GLU A 53 -12.25 -7.51 13.85
C GLU A 53 -11.24 -6.67 14.68
N PRO A 54 -10.08 -7.20 15.11
CA PRO A 54 -9.02 -6.38 15.69
C PRO A 54 -8.56 -5.23 14.78
N ALA A 55 -8.35 -5.51 13.48
CA ALA A 55 -7.93 -4.50 12.51
C ALA A 55 -8.99 -3.40 12.35
N TYR A 56 -10.27 -3.76 12.27
CA TYR A 56 -11.39 -2.82 12.22
C TYR A 56 -11.42 -1.93 13.47
N THR A 57 -11.32 -2.52 14.66
CA THR A 57 -11.35 -1.74 15.92
C THR A 57 -10.18 -0.78 15.99
N LYS A 58 -8.98 -1.25 15.68
CA LYS A 58 -7.76 -0.43 15.67
C LYS A 58 -7.85 0.72 14.66
N ILE A 59 -8.17 0.42 13.41
CA ILE A 59 -8.12 1.41 12.33
C ILE A 59 -9.33 2.34 12.38
N VAL A 60 -10.54 1.78 12.46
CA VAL A 60 -11.81 2.52 12.33
C VAL A 60 -12.19 3.17 13.66
N LYS A 61 -12.23 2.41 14.75
CA LYS A 61 -12.71 2.94 16.04
C LYS A 61 -11.65 3.75 16.80
N ASN A 62 -10.37 3.39 16.67
CA ASN A 62 -9.29 4.04 17.41
C ASN A 62 -8.44 5.00 16.56
N ASN A 63 -8.87 5.32 15.33
CA ASN A 63 -8.19 6.25 14.42
C ASN A 63 -6.70 5.96 14.18
N ARG A 64 -6.32 4.67 14.20
CA ARG A 64 -4.96 4.24 13.87
C ARG A 64 -4.80 3.83 12.42
N GLY A 65 -3.59 3.43 12.07
CA GLY A 65 -3.27 2.77 10.83
C GLY A 65 -3.03 1.28 11.03
N GLY A 66 -2.32 0.69 10.08
CA GLY A 66 -1.83 -0.68 10.15
C GLY A 66 -0.85 -0.95 9.02
N TRP A 67 -0.30 -2.16 8.97
CA TRP A 67 0.47 -2.58 7.80
C TRP A 67 -0.45 -3.16 6.71
N CYS A 68 0.14 -3.76 5.68
CA CYS A 68 -0.59 -4.22 4.50
C CYS A 68 -1.71 -5.24 4.81
N CYS A 69 -1.46 -6.21 5.68
CA CYS A 69 -2.45 -7.25 6.00
C CYS A 69 -3.67 -6.68 6.73
N GLU A 70 -3.50 -5.70 7.61
CA GLU A 70 -4.62 -5.08 8.33
C GLU A 70 -5.45 -4.18 7.40
N ASN A 71 -4.78 -3.29 6.66
CA ASN A 71 -5.47 -2.32 5.81
C ASN A 71 -6.11 -2.97 4.58
N ASN A 72 -5.38 -3.82 3.85
CA ASN A 72 -5.94 -4.43 2.64
C ASN A 72 -6.99 -5.50 2.97
N GLN A 73 -6.98 -6.10 4.17
CA GLN A 73 -8.09 -6.94 4.63
C GLN A 73 -9.31 -6.11 5.04
N LEU A 74 -9.12 -4.99 5.74
CA LEU A 74 -10.19 -4.04 6.02
C LEU A 74 -10.81 -3.50 4.72
N PHE A 75 -9.97 -3.17 3.74
CA PHE A 75 -10.41 -2.75 2.42
C PHE A 75 -11.15 -3.85 1.66
N ALA A 76 -10.69 -5.10 1.73
CA ALA A 76 -11.38 -6.26 1.17
C ALA A 76 -12.78 -6.46 1.76
N TRP A 77 -12.94 -6.24 3.07
CA TRP A 77 -14.24 -6.22 3.71
C TRP A 77 -15.11 -5.07 3.19
N ALA A 78 -14.60 -3.84 3.11
CA ALA A 78 -15.35 -2.71 2.57
C ALA A 78 -15.79 -2.95 1.11
N LEU A 79 -14.90 -3.49 0.27
CA LEU A 79 -15.22 -3.90 -1.10
C LEU A 79 -16.41 -4.87 -1.15
N LYS A 80 -16.42 -5.86 -0.25
CA LYS A 80 -17.52 -6.83 -0.13
C LYS A 80 -18.84 -6.14 0.20
N GLU A 81 -18.85 -5.29 1.22
CA GLU A 81 -20.06 -4.59 1.69
C GLU A 81 -20.60 -3.61 0.63
N MET A 82 -19.71 -3.02 -0.17
CA MET A 82 -20.06 -2.18 -1.33
C MET A 82 -20.49 -2.98 -2.57
N GLY A 83 -20.52 -4.32 -2.51
CA GLY A 83 -21.00 -5.18 -3.60
C GLY A 83 -19.98 -5.47 -4.71
N TYR A 84 -18.70 -5.17 -4.52
CA TYR A 84 -17.67 -5.54 -5.50
C TYR A 84 -17.38 -7.04 -5.49
N THR A 85 -17.17 -7.60 -6.68
CA THR A 85 -16.53 -8.91 -6.82
C THR A 85 -15.02 -8.72 -6.72
N TYR A 86 -14.39 -9.33 -5.72
CA TYR A 86 -12.94 -9.24 -5.53
C TYR A 86 -12.29 -10.59 -5.22
N THR A 87 -10.97 -10.63 -5.29
CA THR A 87 -10.11 -11.75 -4.93
C THR A 87 -8.88 -11.23 -4.20
N THR A 88 -8.64 -11.69 -2.98
CA THR A 88 -7.39 -11.41 -2.27
C THR A 88 -6.24 -12.22 -2.88
N LEU A 89 -5.10 -11.56 -3.08
CA LEU A 89 -3.89 -12.13 -3.65
C LEU A 89 -2.71 -11.90 -2.70
N GLY A 90 -1.71 -12.77 -2.79
CA GLY A 90 -0.43 -12.62 -2.11
C GLY A 90 0.64 -12.10 -3.05
N ALA A 91 1.48 -11.21 -2.54
CA ALA A 91 2.56 -10.58 -3.26
C ALA A 91 3.88 -10.66 -2.48
N ARG A 92 4.98 -10.66 -3.23
CA ARG A 92 6.35 -10.66 -2.75
C ARG A 92 6.97 -9.30 -2.99
N VAL A 93 7.37 -8.61 -1.92
CA VAL A 93 7.95 -7.27 -2.01
C VAL A 93 9.36 -7.35 -2.62
N PHE A 94 9.70 -6.37 -3.45
CA PHE A 94 11.04 -6.27 -4.02
C PHE A 94 12.03 -5.71 -2.98
N ASN A 95 13.05 -6.50 -2.67
CA ASN A 95 14.13 -6.15 -1.77
C ASN A 95 15.22 -5.41 -2.55
N CYS A 96 15.19 -4.08 -2.52
CA CYS A 96 16.15 -3.25 -3.28
C CYS A 96 17.63 -3.57 -2.97
N PRO A 97 18.05 -3.74 -1.69
CA PRO A 97 19.42 -4.14 -1.37
C PRO A 97 19.84 -5.50 -1.92
N LYS A 98 18.98 -6.52 -1.82
CA LYS A 98 19.28 -7.88 -2.34
C LYS A 98 19.04 -8.04 -3.83
N ASN A 99 18.33 -7.08 -4.44
CA ASN A 99 17.94 -7.08 -5.85
C ASN A 99 17.12 -8.32 -6.25
N GLU A 100 16.24 -8.77 -5.36
CA GLU A 100 15.37 -9.93 -5.54
C GLU A 100 13.99 -9.69 -4.90
N PHE A 101 13.01 -10.53 -5.19
CA PHE A 101 11.73 -10.52 -4.48
C PHE A 101 11.80 -11.40 -3.24
N ASP A 102 11.34 -10.86 -2.10
CA ASP A 102 11.35 -11.58 -0.83
C ASP A 102 10.48 -12.86 -0.89
N GLN A 103 10.80 -13.80 -0.02
CA GLN A 103 10.00 -15.01 0.23
C GLN A 103 9.74 -15.11 1.74
N PRO A 104 8.52 -15.50 2.18
CA PRO A 104 7.35 -15.88 1.38
C PRO A 104 6.53 -14.68 0.85
N GLU A 105 5.30 -14.91 0.38
CA GLU A 105 4.32 -13.84 0.08
C GLU A 105 3.93 -13.11 1.38
N THR A 106 4.46 -11.91 1.57
CA THR A 106 4.28 -11.10 2.79
C THR A 106 3.36 -9.90 2.60
N HIS A 107 2.96 -9.61 1.36
CA HIS A 107 2.11 -8.46 1.03
C HIS A 107 0.74 -8.91 0.56
N LEU A 108 -0.33 -8.34 1.12
CA LEU A 108 -1.72 -8.63 0.74
C LEU A 108 -2.21 -7.54 -0.20
N ILE A 109 -2.75 -7.91 -1.36
CA ILE A 109 -3.41 -6.99 -2.31
C ILE A 109 -4.77 -7.56 -2.75
N ASN A 110 -5.61 -6.73 -3.37
CA ASN A 110 -6.93 -7.16 -3.85
C ASN A 110 -7.07 -6.96 -5.36
N LYS A 111 -7.56 -7.99 -6.07
CA LYS A 111 -8.01 -7.90 -7.45
C LYS A 111 -9.53 -7.68 -7.47
N VAL A 112 -10.01 -6.65 -8.14
CA VAL A 112 -11.42 -6.29 -8.25
C VAL A 112 -11.90 -6.44 -9.69
N LEU A 113 -13.07 -7.03 -9.90
CA LEU A 113 -13.71 -7.18 -11.21
C LEU A 113 -14.81 -6.13 -11.38
N ILE A 114 -14.70 -5.29 -12.41
CA ILE A 114 -15.68 -4.25 -12.75
C ILE A 114 -15.90 -4.31 -14.26
N ASP A 115 -17.16 -4.50 -14.69
CA ASP A 115 -17.55 -4.56 -16.10
C ASP A 115 -16.66 -5.50 -16.95
N GLY A 116 -16.33 -6.67 -16.40
CA GLY A 116 -15.49 -7.68 -17.06
C GLY A 116 -13.98 -7.39 -17.05
N LYS A 117 -13.54 -6.28 -16.46
CA LYS A 117 -12.14 -5.87 -16.36
C LYS A 117 -11.59 -6.07 -14.96
N ALA A 118 -10.37 -6.59 -14.87
CA ALA A 118 -9.67 -6.78 -13.61
C ALA A 118 -8.84 -5.53 -13.26
N TYR A 119 -8.91 -5.12 -12.00
CA TYR A 119 -8.12 -4.03 -11.43
C TYR A 119 -7.39 -4.53 -10.18
N ILE A 120 -6.18 -4.04 -9.93
CA ILE A 120 -5.49 -4.23 -8.65
C ILE A 120 -5.75 -3.00 -7.79
N ALA A 121 -6.24 -3.25 -6.58
CA ALA A 121 -6.40 -2.29 -5.51
C ALA A 121 -5.48 -2.69 -4.34
N ASP A 122 -4.64 -1.74 -3.94
CA ASP A 122 -3.73 -1.84 -2.82
C ASP A 122 -3.69 -0.50 -2.10
N VAL A 123 -4.18 -0.43 -0.88
CA VAL A 123 -4.27 0.80 -0.08
C VAL A 123 -3.16 0.93 0.96
N SER A 124 -2.17 0.02 0.97
CA SER A 124 -1.25 -0.07 2.10
C SER A 124 0.12 -0.65 1.75
N PHE A 125 0.72 -0.17 0.66
CA PHE A 125 2.16 -0.32 0.42
C PHE A 125 2.96 0.80 1.11
N GLY A 126 2.39 2.01 1.15
CA GLY A 126 2.97 3.18 1.81
C GLY A 126 4.07 3.89 1.01
N VAL A 127 4.59 4.97 1.60
CA VAL A 127 5.67 5.82 1.07
C VAL A 127 5.51 6.15 -0.43
N SER A 128 6.60 6.12 -1.20
CA SER A 128 6.61 6.43 -2.63
C SER A 128 6.07 5.31 -3.53
N GLY A 129 5.81 4.11 -2.99
CA GLY A 129 5.30 2.97 -3.75
C GLY A 129 3.77 2.85 -3.74
N GLN A 130 3.08 3.68 -2.94
CA GLN A 130 1.63 3.67 -2.83
C GLN A 130 0.97 4.15 -4.14
N ILE A 131 0.10 3.32 -4.72
CA ILE A 131 -0.81 3.75 -5.78
C ILE A 131 -1.94 4.60 -5.17
N HIS A 132 -2.40 5.63 -5.87
CA HIS A 132 -3.53 6.49 -5.46
C HIS A 132 -4.87 6.00 -6.02
N HIS A 133 -4.84 5.21 -7.08
CA HIS A 133 -6.02 4.66 -7.72
C HIS A 133 -5.82 3.20 -8.12
N PRO A 134 -6.90 2.38 -8.13
CA PRO A 134 -6.85 1.04 -8.68
C PRO A 134 -6.34 1.04 -10.13
N MET A 135 -5.49 0.06 -10.45
CA MET A 135 -4.87 -0.05 -11.77
C MET A 135 -5.46 -1.23 -12.54
N GLU A 136 -5.91 -0.99 -13.77
CA GLU A 136 -6.35 -2.06 -14.68
C GLU A 136 -5.20 -3.05 -14.90
N LEU A 137 -5.47 -4.34 -14.77
CA LEU A 137 -4.47 -5.40 -14.85
C LEU A 137 -4.15 -5.72 -16.33
N VAL A 138 -3.38 -4.84 -16.97
CA VAL A 138 -2.94 -4.96 -18.36
C VAL A 138 -1.42 -4.88 -18.43
N SER A 139 -0.78 -5.94 -18.91
CA SER A 139 0.68 -5.99 -19.05
C SER A 139 1.17 -4.94 -20.07
N GLY A 140 2.23 -4.22 -19.72
CA GLY A 140 2.85 -3.19 -20.55
C GLY A 140 2.11 -1.84 -20.59
N LYS A 141 0.94 -1.72 -19.98
CA LYS A 141 0.18 -0.46 -19.95
C LYS A 141 0.75 0.51 -18.91
N ASP A 142 0.96 1.74 -19.31
CA ASP A 142 1.31 2.83 -18.40
C ASP A 142 0.08 3.36 -17.66
N HIS A 143 0.23 3.52 -16.35
CA HIS A 143 -0.73 4.14 -15.45
C HIS A 143 -0.08 5.36 -14.78
N PRO A 144 -0.14 6.54 -15.41
CA PRO A 144 0.30 7.78 -14.77
C PRO A 144 -0.58 8.08 -13.55
N GLN A 145 0.06 8.30 -12.41
CA GLN A 145 -0.56 8.79 -11.19
C GLN A 145 0.33 9.88 -10.57
N LEU A 146 -0.17 10.60 -9.57
CA LEU A 146 0.62 11.65 -8.92
C LEU A 146 1.99 11.16 -8.40
N PRO A 147 2.11 9.96 -7.76
CA PRO A 147 3.41 9.45 -7.31
C PRO A 147 4.41 9.11 -8.42
N GLY A 148 3.96 8.95 -9.66
CA GLY A 148 4.77 8.52 -10.80
C GLY A 148 3.99 7.65 -11.78
N VAL A 149 4.69 7.03 -12.72
CA VAL A 149 4.10 6.10 -13.69
C VAL A 149 4.26 4.68 -13.21
N PHE A 150 3.14 3.99 -13.03
CA PHE A 150 3.11 2.58 -12.67
C PHE A 150 2.85 1.71 -13.89
N ARG A 151 3.43 0.51 -13.92
CA ARG A 151 3.26 -0.45 -15.01
C ARG A 151 3.23 -1.87 -14.47
N PHE A 152 2.31 -2.67 -14.99
CA PHE A 152 2.36 -4.11 -14.80
C PHE A 152 3.18 -4.77 -15.89
N VAL A 153 4.04 -5.71 -15.53
CA VAL A 153 4.77 -6.57 -16.45
C VAL A 153 4.43 -8.02 -16.13
N GLU A 154 3.86 -8.73 -17.10
CA GLU A 154 3.54 -10.15 -16.99
C GLU A 154 4.60 -10.99 -17.70
N LYS A 155 5.09 -12.03 -17.02
CA LYS A 155 6.00 -13.02 -17.60
C LYS A 155 5.77 -14.39 -16.98
N GLY A 156 5.21 -15.31 -17.75
CA GLY A 156 5.10 -16.72 -17.37
C GLY A 156 4.15 -16.96 -16.18
N GLY A 157 3.05 -16.22 -16.12
CA GLY A 157 2.04 -16.30 -15.05
C GLY A 157 2.35 -15.46 -13.81
N VAL A 158 3.51 -14.80 -13.78
CA VAL A 158 3.91 -13.88 -12.71
C VAL A 158 3.76 -12.45 -13.19
N TRP A 159 3.08 -11.65 -12.37
CA TRP A 159 2.91 -10.21 -12.57
C TRP A 159 3.88 -9.45 -11.68
N ILE A 160 4.47 -8.39 -12.22
CA ILE A 160 5.36 -7.47 -11.51
C ILE A 160 4.75 -6.07 -11.61
N LEU A 161 4.59 -5.40 -10.47
CA LEU A 161 4.32 -3.97 -10.44
C LEU A 161 5.67 -3.24 -10.43
N GLU A 162 5.87 -2.36 -11.41
CA GLU A 162 7.00 -1.44 -11.46
C GLU A 162 6.52 0.00 -11.32
N LYS A 163 7.39 0.84 -10.78
CA LYS A 163 7.17 2.29 -10.73
C LYS A 163 8.35 3.00 -11.34
N SER A 164 8.04 3.97 -12.19
CA SER A 164 8.96 5.02 -12.64
C SER A 164 8.62 6.32 -11.90
N GLY A 165 9.50 6.70 -10.97
CA GLY A 165 9.45 7.96 -10.22
C GLY A 165 10.13 9.12 -10.94
N ARG A 166 10.06 10.29 -10.32
CA ARG A 166 10.70 11.52 -10.79
C ARG A 166 12.07 11.73 -10.15
N LYS A 167 12.82 12.70 -10.66
CA LYS A 167 14.12 13.07 -10.08
C LYS A 167 13.90 13.65 -8.67
N PRO A 168 14.60 13.17 -7.63
CA PRO A 168 14.50 13.77 -6.31
C PRO A 168 15.34 15.06 -6.24
N LEU A 169 14.76 16.11 -5.67
CA LEU A 169 15.45 17.29 -5.15
C LEU A 169 15.52 17.17 -3.63
N ILE A 170 16.74 17.10 -3.08
CA ILE A 170 16.98 16.92 -1.65
C ILE A 170 17.80 18.13 -1.16
N PRO A 171 17.16 19.17 -0.60
CA PRO A 171 17.87 20.37 -0.16
C PRO A 171 18.82 20.10 1.01
N ASN A 172 18.50 19.11 1.85
CA ASN A 172 19.31 18.75 3.01
C ASN A 172 20.42 17.77 2.64
N GLU A 173 21.65 18.27 2.50
CA GLU A 173 22.82 17.45 2.14
C GLU A 173 23.09 16.29 3.11
N SER A 174 22.78 16.46 4.41
CA SER A 174 22.94 15.39 5.40
C SER A 174 21.98 14.23 5.15
N PHE A 175 20.81 14.49 4.56
CA PHE A 175 19.82 13.49 4.19
C PHE A 175 20.09 12.87 2.81
N ALA A 176 20.80 13.56 1.91
CA ALA A 176 21.07 13.10 0.55
C ALA A 176 21.78 11.73 0.46
N ASN A 177 22.48 11.32 1.51
CA ASN A 177 23.15 10.02 1.63
C ASN A 177 22.37 8.99 2.46
N SER A 178 21.15 9.31 2.88
CA SER A 178 20.30 8.40 3.65
C SER A 178 19.96 7.14 2.86
N SER A 179 19.98 5.98 3.54
CA SER A 179 19.51 4.70 2.99
C SER A 179 18.01 4.69 2.64
N LEU A 180 17.25 5.71 3.10
CA LEU A 180 15.83 5.86 2.80
C LEU A 180 15.58 6.42 1.39
N ILE A 181 16.62 6.93 0.72
CA ILE A 181 16.51 7.51 -0.61
C ILE A 181 16.78 6.43 -1.66
N ASN A 182 15.74 6.05 -2.39
CA ASN A 182 15.92 5.20 -3.57
C ASN A 182 16.35 6.05 -4.76
N LYS A 183 17.58 5.83 -5.24
CA LYS A 183 18.14 6.53 -6.40
C LYS A 183 17.70 5.94 -7.75
N ARG A 184 17.05 4.77 -7.75
CA ARG A 184 16.54 4.15 -8.97
C ARG A 184 15.25 4.87 -9.37
N LEU A 185 15.26 5.51 -10.53
CA LEU A 185 14.06 6.15 -11.08
C LEU A 185 12.99 5.10 -11.41
N THR A 186 13.38 3.99 -12.02
CA THR A 186 12.48 2.86 -12.28
C THR A 186 12.90 1.65 -11.44
N ALA A 187 11.97 1.10 -10.67
CA ALA A 187 12.21 -0.08 -9.85
C ALA A 187 10.94 -0.96 -9.72
N PRO A 188 11.11 -2.29 -9.60
CA PRO A 188 10.04 -3.16 -9.15
C PRO A 188 9.58 -2.81 -7.73
N ILE A 189 8.29 -2.96 -7.47
CA ILE A 189 7.66 -2.78 -6.17
C ILE A 189 7.37 -4.15 -5.55
N TYR A 190 6.59 -4.97 -6.23
CA TYR A 190 6.26 -6.33 -5.80
C TYR A 190 5.93 -7.22 -7.01
N SER A 191 5.98 -8.53 -6.79
CA SER A 191 5.50 -9.54 -7.74
C SER A 191 4.37 -10.37 -7.14
N PHE A 192 3.46 -10.87 -7.96
CA PHE A 192 2.31 -11.67 -7.53
C PHE A 192 1.85 -12.64 -8.62
N THR A 193 1.04 -13.61 -8.21
CA THR A 193 0.29 -14.48 -9.13
C THR A 193 -1.20 -14.21 -8.96
N LEU A 194 -2.02 -14.69 -9.89
CA LEU A 194 -3.47 -14.56 -9.79
C LEU A 194 -4.13 -15.66 -8.94
N THR A 195 -3.33 -16.43 -8.19
CA THR A 195 -3.82 -17.47 -7.29
C THR A 195 -4.55 -16.82 -6.11
N PRO A 196 -5.84 -17.15 -5.90
CA PRO A 196 -6.59 -16.66 -4.75
C PRO A 196 -5.93 -17.06 -3.43
N ARG A 197 -5.83 -16.12 -2.50
CA ARG A 197 -5.37 -16.36 -1.13
C ARG A 197 -6.50 -16.08 -0.14
N GLY A 198 -6.65 -16.96 0.84
CA GLY A 198 -7.41 -16.67 2.05
C GLY A 198 -6.52 -16.02 3.10
N ILE A 199 -7.13 -15.40 4.11
CA ILE A 199 -6.36 -14.75 5.17
C ILE A 199 -5.43 -15.69 5.93
N ASP A 200 -5.79 -16.97 6.07
CA ASP A 200 -4.98 -17.97 6.74
C ASP A 200 -3.61 -18.18 6.06
N HIS A 201 -3.51 -17.89 4.75
CA HIS A 201 -2.26 -17.91 4.00
C HIS A 201 -1.21 -16.95 4.59
N PHE A 202 -1.66 -15.85 5.20
CA PHE A 202 -0.80 -14.80 5.72
C PHE A 202 -0.46 -14.96 7.20
N ARG A 203 -1.02 -15.95 7.92
CA ARG A 203 -0.80 -16.09 9.38
C ARG A 203 0.67 -16.28 9.74
N ASP A 204 1.37 -17.15 9.02
CA ASP A 204 2.80 -17.39 9.24
C ASP A 204 3.64 -16.19 8.80
N ALA A 205 3.26 -15.53 7.71
CA ALA A 205 3.91 -14.30 7.25
C ALA A 205 3.75 -13.18 8.29
N ILE A 206 2.55 -12.94 8.80
CA ILE A 206 2.26 -11.97 9.86
C ILE A 206 3.08 -12.26 11.12
N LYS A 207 3.13 -13.53 11.55
CA LYS A 207 3.97 -13.94 12.67
C LYS A 207 5.45 -13.62 12.40
N PHE A 208 5.97 -14.04 11.25
CA PHE A 208 7.35 -13.76 10.84
C PHE A 208 7.65 -12.25 10.85
N LEU A 209 6.77 -11.43 10.26
CA LEU A 209 6.98 -9.99 10.11
C LEU A 209 7.04 -9.27 11.47
N GLN A 210 6.32 -9.73 12.50
CA GLN A 210 6.34 -9.10 13.82
C GLN A 210 7.31 -9.72 14.84
N THR A 211 7.89 -10.90 14.56
CA THR A 211 8.80 -11.57 15.52
C THR A 211 10.22 -11.80 15.02
N SER A 212 10.43 -11.90 13.70
CA SER A 212 11.74 -12.25 13.15
C SER A 212 12.70 -11.06 13.20
N PRO A 213 13.95 -11.23 13.66
CA PRO A 213 14.98 -10.18 13.57
C PRO A 213 15.39 -9.87 12.13
N GLU A 214 15.01 -10.72 11.15
CA GLU A 214 15.25 -10.46 9.73
C GLU A 214 14.16 -9.56 9.11
N SER A 215 13.03 -9.39 9.79
CA SER A 215 11.94 -8.53 9.31
C SER A 215 12.32 -7.06 9.38
N LEU A 216 12.02 -6.30 8.32
CA LEU A 216 12.11 -4.84 8.37
C LEU A 216 11.26 -4.26 9.51
N PHE A 217 10.10 -4.88 9.80
CA PHE A 217 9.13 -4.34 10.74
C PHE A 217 9.49 -4.52 12.21
N THR A 218 10.40 -5.44 12.55
CA THR A 218 10.97 -5.53 13.91
C THR A 218 12.15 -4.58 14.08
N ASN A 219 12.86 -4.27 12.99
CA ASN A 219 14.07 -3.43 13.01
C ASN A 219 13.78 -1.93 12.87
N LYS A 220 12.67 -1.54 12.24
CA LYS A 220 12.30 -0.14 12.04
C LYS A 220 10.83 0.11 12.40
N SER A 221 10.59 1.13 13.22
CA SER A 221 9.27 1.73 13.33
C SER A 221 9.02 2.56 12.07
N ILE A 222 7.87 2.38 11.46
CA ILE A 222 7.46 3.01 10.20
C ILE A 222 6.03 3.50 10.40
N CYS A 223 5.80 4.75 10.05
CA CYS A 223 4.47 5.32 9.86
C CYS A 223 4.53 6.23 8.64
N SER A 224 3.69 5.99 7.64
CA SER A 224 3.59 6.83 6.45
C SER A 224 2.14 7.09 6.09
N LEU A 225 1.87 8.31 5.62
CA LEU A 225 0.53 8.75 5.22
C LEU A 225 0.65 9.57 3.93
N GLN A 226 -0.19 9.26 2.94
CA GLN A 226 -0.24 10.06 1.72
C GLN A 226 -0.88 11.42 2.02
N THR A 227 -0.50 12.43 1.25
CA THR A 227 -1.12 13.75 1.27
C THR A 227 -1.67 14.05 -0.13
N PRO A 228 -2.51 15.09 -0.31
CA PRO A 228 -3.01 15.46 -1.63
C PRO A 228 -1.91 15.78 -2.66
N THR A 229 -0.70 16.10 -2.21
CA THR A 229 0.43 16.51 -3.05
C THR A 229 1.64 15.58 -2.92
N GLY A 230 1.57 14.51 -2.13
CA GLY A 230 2.79 13.91 -1.60
C GLY A 230 2.58 12.78 -0.60
N PHE A 231 3.55 12.63 0.31
CA PHE A 231 3.40 11.81 1.51
C PHE A 231 4.32 12.30 2.64
N LYS A 232 3.98 11.91 3.86
CA LYS A 232 4.80 12.08 5.06
C LYS A 232 5.20 10.72 5.58
N ALA A 233 6.42 10.59 6.09
CA ALA A 233 6.88 9.35 6.71
C ALA A 233 7.77 9.63 7.93
N LEU A 234 7.50 8.90 9.02
CA LEU A 234 8.38 8.78 10.16
C LEU A 234 8.95 7.35 10.17
N ILE A 235 10.25 7.23 9.96
CA ILE A 235 10.96 5.94 9.96
C ILE A 235 12.07 6.00 11.01
N GLY A 236 11.94 5.21 12.08
CA GLY A 236 12.75 5.37 13.28
C GLY A 236 12.59 6.78 13.86
N SER A 237 13.70 7.51 13.96
CA SER A 237 13.72 8.92 14.41
C SER A 237 13.73 9.93 13.25
N THR A 238 13.63 9.47 12.00
CA THR A 238 13.72 10.34 10.81
C THR A 238 12.32 10.65 10.28
N TYR A 239 11.90 11.90 10.42
CA TYR A 239 10.75 12.44 9.69
C TYR A 239 11.19 12.89 8.31
N SER A 240 10.38 12.61 7.31
CA SER A 240 10.56 13.09 5.93
C SER A 240 9.23 13.44 5.31
N GLU A 241 9.24 14.43 4.43
CA GLU A 241 8.09 14.86 3.65
C GLU A 241 8.47 14.92 2.17
N VAL A 242 7.61 14.34 1.34
CA VAL A 242 7.79 14.32 -0.11
C VAL A 242 6.65 15.07 -0.76
N THR A 243 6.97 16.05 -1.60
CA THR A 243 6.01 16.70 -2.50
C THR A 243 6.28 16.21 -3.91
N TYR A 244 5.30 15.53 -4.50
CA TYR A 244 5.38 15.05 -5.86
C TYR A 244 5.28 16.21 -6.86
N ASP A 245 6.07 16.14 -7.92
CA ASP A 245 6.02 17.10 -9.04
C ASP A 245 6.09 18.58 -8.58
N TYR A 246 6.92 18.85 -7.56
CA TYR A 246 7.17 20.18 -7.02
C TYR A 246 7.66 21.16 -8.09
N GLN A 247 8.47 20.64 -9.01
CA GLN A 247 8.76 21.23 -10.31
C GLN A 247 8.53 20.12 -11.35
N GLU A 248 8.29 20.51 -12.61
CA GLU A 248 8.03 19.55 -13.69
C GLU A 248 9.10 18.45 -13.73
N GLY A 249 8.69 17.20 -13.44
CA GLY A 249 9.60 16.06 -13.45
C GLY A 249 10.51 15.93 -12.22
N VAL A 250 10.25 16.67 -11.14
CA VAL A 250 11.06 16.71 -9.91
C VAL A 250 10.19 16.58 -8.65
N ASP A 251 10.49 15.58 -7.82
CA ASP A 251 9.89 15.43 -6.49
C ASP A 251 10.79 16.11 -5.44
N LEU A 252 10.21 16.90 -4.54
CA LEU A 252 10.94 17.54 -3.44
C LEU A 252 10.90 16.64 -2.20
N LEU A 253 12.07 16.35 -1.62
CA LEU A 253 12.23 15.53 -0.41
C LEU A 253 12.89 16.39 0.68
N ILE A 254 12.17 16.60 1.80
CA ILE A 254 12.62 17.37 2.97
C ILE A 254 12.75 16.45 4.18
#